data_AF-A0A8T7MHR6-F1
#
_entry.id   AF-A0A8T7MHR6-F1
#
_cell.length_a   1.000
_cell.length_b   1.000
_cell.length_c   1.000
_cell.angle_alpha   90.00
_cell.angle_beta   90.00
_cell.angle_gamma   90.00
#
_symmetry.space_group_name_H-M   'P 1'
#
loop_
_entity.id
_entity.type
_entity.pdbx_description
1 polymer ?
#
loop_
_entity_poly.entity_id
_entity_poly.type
_entity_poly.pdbx_seq_one_letter_code
_entity_poly.pdbx_strand_id
1 'polypeptide(L)'
;MPNENLTYLLLELGWSLPIIGLLSIRGWRMLWRARKALLVAGLVPTLFLCIADSLALHQGIWLLNSQKITGLYLANLPIEEVIFFALTNLIIVQAMLLLFALQSQRVSQTKSSQNLASNANKQEL
;
A
#
# COMPACT_ATOMS: atom_id res chain seq x y z
N MET A 1 -11.45 -4.73 -32.62
CA MET A 1 -10.99 -5.64 -31.55
C MET A 1 -11.64 -5.18 -30.25
N PRO A 2 -12.45 -6.01 -29.58
CA PRO A 2 -13.20 -5.56 -28.40
C PRO A 2 -12.25 -5.41 -27.19
N ASN A 3 -12.12 -4.18 -26.69
CA ASN A 3 -11.74 -3.82 -25.31
C ASN A 3 -10.42 -4.37 -24.72
N GLU A 4 -9.30 -4.22 -25.43
CA GLU A 4 -7.94 -4.40 -24.85
C GLU A 4 -7.69 -3.51 -23.62
N ASN A 5 -8.37 -2.38 -23.58
CA ASN A 5 -8.22 -1.34 -22.56
C ASN A 5 -8.74 -1.73 -21.16
N LEU A 6 -9.83 -2.52 -21.08
CA LEU A 6 -10.30 -3.01 -19.78
C LEU A 6 -9.46 -4.17 -19.24
N THR A 7 -8.84 -4.95 -20.13
CA THR A 7 -8.04 -6.11 -19.72
C THR A 7 -6.89 -5.70 -18.81
N TYR A 8 -6.23 -4.57 -19.08
CA TYR A 8 -5.14 -4.08 -18.23
C TYR A 8 -5.62 -3.72 -16.83
N LEU A 9 -6.65 -2.87 -16.73
CA LEU A 9 -7.26 -2.48 -15.45
C LEU A 9 -7.82 -3.69 -14.68
N LEU A 10 -8.47 -4.62 -15.37
CA LEU A 10 -9.00 -5.85 -14.75
C LEU A 10 -7.89 -6.76 -14.23
N LEU A 11 -6.76 -6.84 -14.94
CA LEU A 11 -5.60 -7.59 -14.44
C LEU A 11 -5.07 -6.93 -13.17
N GLU A 12 -4.84 -5.61 -13.18
CA GLU A 12 -4.36 -4.86 -12.02
C GLU A 12 -5.26 -5.03 -10.79
N LEU A 13 -6.57 -4.85 -10.96
CA LEU A 13 -7.55 -5.05 -9.91
C LEU A 13 -7.64 -6.52 -9.49
N GLY A 14 -7.57 -7.44 -10.45
CA GLY A 14 -7.71 -8.87 -10.24
C GLY A 14 -6.66 -9.45 -9.30
N TRP A 15 -5.40 -8.99 -9.39
CA TRP A 15 -4.34 -9.44 -8.49
C TRP A 15 -4.23 -8.61 -7.21
N SER A 16 -4.50 -7.30 -7.26
CA SER A 16 -4.31 -6.40 -6.12
C SER A 16 -5.43 -6.47 -5.09
N LEU A 17 -6.69 -6.57 -5.52
CA LEU A 17 -7.86 -6.59 -4.64
C LEU A 17 -7.84 -7.77 -3.65
N PRO A 18 -7.48 -9.01 -4.04
CA PRO A 18 -7.35 -10.11 -3.08
C PRO A 18 -6.35 -9.82 -1.96
N ILE A 19 -5.22 -9.20 -2.28
CA ILE A 19 -4.16 -8.86 -1.31
C ILE A 19 -4.66 -7.78 -0.36
N ILE A 20 -5.22 -6.69 -0.91
CA ILE A 20 -5.80 -5.59 -0.11
C ILE A 20 -6.92 -6.11 0.78
N GLY A 21 -7.79 -6.96 0.25
CA GLY A 21 -8.88 -7.59 0.97
C GLY A 21 -8.38 -8.43 2.14
N LEU A 22 -7.37 -9.29 1.91
CA LEU A 22 -6.80 -10.14 2.95
C LEU A 22 -6.14 -9.32 4.08
N LEU A 23 -5.35 -8.30 3.73
CA LEU A 23 -4.72 -7.39 4.70
C LEU A 23 -5.77 -6.59 5.47
N SER A 24 -6.83 -6.15 4.80
CA SER A 24 -7.94 -5.42 5.40
C SER A 24 -8.74 -6.28 6.37
N ILE A 25 -9.05 -7.53 6.02
CA ILE A 25 -9.78 -8.46 6.90
C ILE A 25 -8.96 -8.74 8.17
N ARG A 26 -7.66 -9.01 8.02
CA ARG A 26 -6.78 -9.29 9.16
C ARG A 26 -6.55 -8.07 10.05
N GLY A 27 -6.39 -6.91 9.42
CA GLY A 27 -5.98 -5.66 10.05
C GLY A 27 -7.12 -4.69 10.37
N TRP A 28 -8.38 -5.03 10.08
CA TRP A 28 -9.51 -4.10 10.00
C TRP A 28 -9.58 -3.10 11.16
N ARG A 29 -9.60 -3.61 12.41
CA ARG A 29 -9.73 -2.78 13.62
C ARG A 29 -8.59 -1.78 13.77
N MET A 30 -7.40 -2.15 13.33
CA MET A 30 -6.22 -1.33 13.46
C MET A 30 -6.08 -0.33 12.32
N LEU A 31 -6.34 -0.77 11.09
CA LEU A 31 -6.42 0.09 9.91
C LEU A 31 -7.45 1.20 10.12
N TRP A 32 -8.59 0.88 10.75
CA TRP A 32 -9.61 1.87 11.09
C TRP A 32 -9.10 2.94 12.07
N ARG A 33 -8.34 2.54 13.10
CA ARG A 33 -7.71 3.47 14.05
C ARG A 33 -6.61 4.31 13.39
N ALA A 34 -5.86 3.70 12.47
CA ALA A 34 -4.78 4.33 11.72
C ALA A 34 -5.25 4.95 10.38
N ARG A 35 -6.56 5.16 10.16
CA ARG A 35 -7.10 5.60 8.85
C ARG A 35 -6.47 6.89 8.32
N LYS A 36 -6.14 7.84 9.20
CA LYS A 36 -5.45 9.08 8.81
C LYS A 36 -4.04 8.79 8.29
N ALA A 37 -3.31 7.92 8.98
CA ALA A 37 -1.99 7.49 8.56
C ALA A 37 -2.06 6.69 7.24
N LEU A 38 -3.03 5.78 7.11
CA LEU A 38 -3.27 5.03 5.87
C LEU A 38 -3.56 5.97 4.69
N LEU A 39 -4.43 6.96 4.88
CA LEU A 39 -4.78 7.94 3.85
C LEU A 39 -3.58 8.81 3.48
N VAL A 40 -2.89 9.41 4.45
CA VAL A 40 -1.76 10.30 4.17
C VAL A 40 -0.59 9.53 3.57
N ALA A 41 -0.20 8.39 4.18
CA ALA A 41 0.90 7.59 3.70
C ALA A 41 0.61 6.88 2.38
N GLY A 42 -0.65 6.68 2.01
CA GLY A 42 -1.02 6.18 0.68
C GLY A 42 -1.12 7.29 -0.37
N LEU A 43 -1.79 8.39 -0.04
CA LEU A 43 -2.13 9.45 -0.98
C LEU A 43 -0.94 10.33 -1.33
N VAL A 44 -0.07 10.65 -0.37
CA VAL A 44 1.13 11.47 -0.62
C VAL A 44 2.07 10.83 -1.66
N PRO A 45 2.53 9.57 -1.51
CA PRO A 45 3.39 8.95 -2.53
C PRO A 45 2.65 8.70 -3.84
N THR A 46 1.35 8.41 -3.80
CA THR A 46 0.54 8.26 -5.03
C THR A 46 0.55 9.56 -5.84
N LEU A 47 0.25 10.70 -5.21
CA LEU A 47 0.29 12.00 -5.89
C LEU A 47 1.68 12.33 -6.41
N PHE A 48 2.72 12.06 -5.61
CA PHE A 48 4.10 12.29 -6.02
C PHE A 48 4.47 11.49 -7.29
N LEU A 49 4.14 10.20 -7.31
CA LEU A 49 4.39 9.34 -8.47
C LEU A 49 3.57 9.78 -9.68
N CYS A 50 2.30 10.14 -9.51
CA CYS A 50 1.48 10.65 -10.61
C CYS A 50 2.09 11.91 -11.24
N ILE A 51 2.61 12.84 -10.43
CA ILE A 51 3.25 14.07 -10.93
C ILE A 51 4.56 13.74 -11.64
N ALA A 52 5.40 12.89 -11.03
CA ALA A 52 6.67 12.49 -11.62
C ALA A 52 6.49 11.78 -12.97
N ASP A 53 5.52 10.86 -13.05
CA ASP A 53 5.22 10.11 -14.26
C ASP A 53 4.60 11.01 -15.34
N SER A 54 3.67 11.88 -14.96
CA SER A 54 3.11 12.89 -15.88
C SER A 54 4.18 13.83 -16.44
N LEU A 55 5.19 14.21 -15.64
CA LEU A 55 6.30 15.04 -16.10
C LEU A 55 7.24 14.26 -17.04
N ALA A 56 7.53 12.99 -16.73
CA ALA A 56 8.37 12.13 -17.56
C ALA A 56 7.73 11.89 -18.95
N LEU A 57 6.41 11.72 -18.97
CA LEU A 57 5.60 11.64 -20.19
C LEU A 57 5.66 12.93 -21.00
N HIS A 58 5.45 14.08 -20.34
CA HIS A 58 5.49 15.38 -21.01
C HIS A 58 6.87 15.69 -21.60
N GLN A 59 7.95 15.23 -20.96
CA GLN A 59 9.33 15.41 -21.45
C GLN A 59 9.72 14.38 -22.53
N GLY A 60 8.84 13.41 -22.86
CA GLY A 60 9.15 12.35 -23.82
C GLY A 60 10.25 11.39 -23.36
N ILE A 61 10.57 11.39 -22.06
CA ILE A 61 11.53 10.43 -21.46
C ILE A 61 10.93 9.03 -21.53
N TRP A 62 9.63 8.94 -21.28
CA TRP A 62 8.84 7.72 -21.38
C TRP A 62 7.87 7.82 -22.55
N LEU A 63 8.00 6.89 -23.50
CA LEU A 63 7.08 6.75 -24.62
C LEU A 63 6.08 5.65 -24.26
N LEU A 64 4.88 6.05 -23.83
CA LEU A 64 3.78 5.10 -23.65
C LEU A 64 3.18 4.73 -25.02
N ASN A 65 3.08 3.43 -25.28
CA ASN A 65 2.43 2.93 -26.49
C ASN A 65 0.93 3.22 -26.41
N SER A 66 0.47 4.16 -27.24
CA SER A 66 -0.90 4.69 -27.28
C SER A 66 -1.97 3.65 -27.59
N GLN A 67 -1.57 2.43 -27.98
CA GLN A 67 -2.49 1.35 -28.34
C GLN A 67 -3.04 0.54 -27.14
N LYS A 68 -2.51 0.71 -25.92
CA LYS A 68 -2.93 -0.09 -24.75
C LYS A 68 -3.78 0.66 -23.71
N ILE A 69 -4.11 1.91 -23.97
CA ILE A 69 -4.66 2.82 -22.96
C ILE A 69 -6.14 3.08 -23.25
N THR A 70 -7.01 3.10 -22.22
CA THR A 70 -8.46 3.38 -22.36
C THR A 70 -8.81 4.70 -23.04
N GLY A 71 -7.86 5.63 -23.13
CA GLY A 71 -8.07 6.98 -23.65
C GLY A 71 -8.61 7.95 -22.59
N LEU A 72 -8.77 7.52 -21.33
CA LEU A 72 -9.06 8.38 -20.21
C LEU A 72 -7.76 8.85 -19.55
N TYR A 73 -7.54 10.16 -19.60
CA TYR A 73 -6.36 10.80 -19.04
C TYR A 73 -6.74 11.75 -17.93
N LEU A 74 -5.97 11.72 -16.84
CA LEU A 74 -5.95 12.75 -15.83
C LEU A 74 -4.77 13.70 -16.15
N ALA A 75 -5.10 14.89 -16.66
CA ALA A 75 -4.16 15.83 -17.28
C ALA A 75 -3.41 15.22 -18.48
N ASN A 76 -2.32 14.48 -18.24
CA ASN A 76 -1.50 13.82 -19.26
C ASN A 76 -1.18 12.35 -18.91
N LEU A 77 -1.71 11.84 -17.79
CA LEU A 77 -1.43 10.50 -17.28
C LEU A 77 -2.66 9.60 -17.43
N PRO A 78 -2.53 8.37 -17.95
CA PRO A 78 -3.63 7.41 -17.98
C PRO A 78 -4.24 7.16 -16.60
N ILE A 79 -5.56 6.99 -16.53
CA ILE A 79 -6.24 6.71 -15.25
C ILE A 79 -5.78 5.37 -14.64
N GLU A 80 -5.40 4.42 -15.48
CA GLU A 80 -4.87 3.12 -15.10
C GLU A 80 -3.60 3.26 -14.26
N GLU A 81 -2.67 4.14 -14.66
CA GLU A 81 -1.44 4.40 -13.91
C GLU A 81 -1.74 5.01 -12.54
N VAL A 82 -2.71 5.94 -12.47
CA VAL A 82 -3.14 6.53 -11.19
C VAL A 82 -3.70 5.44 -10.26
N ILE A 83 -4.50 4.52 -10.81
CA ILE A 83 -5.07 3.39 -10.07
C ILE A 83 -3.95 2.42 -9.64
N PHE A 84 -3.01 2.11 -10.52
CA PHE A 84 -1.85 1.27 -10.23
C PHE A 84 -1.02 1.83 -9.07
N PHE A 85 -0.66 3.12 -9.13
CA PHE A 85 0.08 3.78 -8.04
C PHE A 85 -0.73 3.80 -6.74
N ALA A 86 -2.03 4.03 -6.80
CA ALA A 86 -2.89 4.01 -5.61
C ALA A 86 -2.96 2.61 -4.97
N LEU A 87 -3.19 1.57 -5.78
CA LEU A 87 -3.31 0.19 -5.31
C LEU A 87 -2.01 -0.32 -4.70
N THR A 88 -0.89 -0.11 -5.39
CA THR A 88 0.44 -0.56 -4.93
C THR A 88 0.86 0.16 -3.64
N ASN A 89 0.70 1.48 -3.58
CA ASN A 89 0.96 2.23 -2.34
C ASN A 89 0.05 1.78 -1.21
N LEU A 90 -1.24 1.50 -1.49
CA LEU A 90 -2.16 1.01 -0.47
C LEU A 90 -1.72 -0.35 0.09
N ILE A 91 -1.29 -1.29 -0.75
CA ILE A 91 -0.75 -2.59 -0.30
C ILE A 91 0.47 -2.38 0.60
N ILE A 92 1.42 -1.55 0.18
CA ILE A 92 2.67 -1.29 0.92
C ILE A 92 2.36 -0.67 2.28
N VAL A 93 1.50 0.36 2.33
CA VAL A 93 1.15 1.04 3.58
C VAL A 93 0.40 0.12 4.53
N GLN A 94 -0.55 -0.67 4.02
CA GLN A 94 -1.26 -1.67 4.85
C GLN A 94 -0.29 -2.70 5.42
N ALA A 95 0.62 -3.23 4.60
CA ALA A 95 1.62 -4.20 5.02
C ALA A 95 2.56 -3.60 6.09
N MET A 96 3.04 -2.37 5.90
CA MET A 96 3.89 -1.67 6.86
C MET A 96 3.17 -1.42 8.19
N LEU A 97 1.94 -0.92 8.16
CA LEU A 97 1.14 -0.69 9.37
C LEU A 97 0.92 -2.00 10.15
N LEU A 98 0.66 -3.10 9.45
CA LEU A 98 0.51 -4.42 10.05
C LEU A 98 1.82 -4.95 10.64
N LEU A 99 2.93 -4.79 9.93
CA LEU A 99 4.26 -5.17 10.41
C LEU A 99 4.66 -4.41 11.67
N PHE A 100 4.50 -3.09 11.69
CA PHE A 100 4.83 -2.29 12.88
C PHE A 100 4.00 -2.70 14.10
N ALA A 101 2.74 -3.03 13.90
CA ALA A 101 1.89 -3.51 14.98
C ALA A 101 2.33 -4.87 15.53
N LEU A 102 2.71 -5.80 14.65
CA LEU A 102 3.25 -7.10 15.06
C LEU A 102 4.56 -6.94 15.83
N GLN A 103 5.43 -6.02 15.41
CA GLN A 103 6.68 -5.72 16.12
C GLN A 103 6.41 -5.12 17.50
N SER A 104 5.48 -4.16 17.60
CA SER A 104 5.10 -3.54 18.88
C SER A 104 4.59 -4.58 19.90
N GLN A 105 3.83 -5.57 19.44
CA GLN A 105 3.37 -6.66 20.30
C GLN A 105 4.50 -7.58 20.76
N ARG A 106 5.42 -7.96 19.85
CA ARG A 106 6.58 -8.81 20.21
C ARG A 106 7.46 -8.15 21.27
N VAL A 107 7.80 -6.87 21.08
CA VAL A 107 8.65 -6.13 22.04
C VAL A 107 8.00 -6.08 23.43
N SER A 108 6.69 -5.87 23.49
CA SER A 108 5.95 -5.82 24.75
C SER A 108 5.93 -7.17 25.47
N GLN A 109 5.82 -8.29 24.73
CA GLN A 109 5.87 -9.63 25.33
C GLN A 109 7.26 -9.97 25.86
N THR A 110 8.33 -9.67 25.11
CA THR A 110 9.71 -9.96 25.55
C THR A 110 10.06 -9.24 26.84
N LYS A 111 9.68 -7.96 26.98
CA LYS A 111 9.91 -7.18 28.21
C LYS A 111 9.18 -7.78 29.42
N SER A 112 7.92 -8.21 29.24
CA SER A 112 7.14 -8.84 30.32
C SER A 112 7.76 -10.15 30.79
N SER A 113 8.20 -11.02 29.88
CA SER A 113 8.86 -12.29 30.23
C SER A 113 10.20 -12.07 30.95
N GLN A 114 10.99 -11.09 30.54
CA GLN A 114 12.26 -10.74 31.21
C GLN A 114 12.03 -10.20 32.63
N ASN A 115 11.05 -9.32 32.82
CA ASN A 115 10.71 -8.80 34.14
C ASN A 115 10.25 -9.90 35.10
N LEU A 116 9.45 -10.86 34.62
CA LEU A 116 9.03 -12.02 35.42
C LEU A 116 10.23 -12.89 35.85
N ALA A 117 11.14 -13.21 34.93
CA ALA A 117 12.34 -13.99 35.24
C ALA A 117 13.29 -13.26 36.21
N SER A 118 13.47 -11.95 36.04
CA SER A 118 14.29 -11.14 36.95
C SER A 118 13.69 -11.05 38.36
N ASN A 119 12.36 -10.98 38.48
CA ASN A 119 11.70 -10.89 39.79
C ASN A 119 11.71 -12.23 40.53
N ALA A 120 11.56 -13.36 39.82
CA ALA A 120 11.67 -14.69 40.42
C ALA A 120 13.06 -14.91 41.03
N ASN A 121 14.13 -14.55 40.30
CA ASN A 121 15.51 -14.70 40.79
C ASN A 121 15.80 -13.83 42.03
N LYS A 122 15.12 -12.69 42.20
CA LYS A 122 15.24 -11.85 43.41
C LYS A 122 14.52 -12.43 44.63
N GLN A 123 13.59 -13.36 44.46
CA GLN A 123 12.85 -13.98 45.57
C GLN A 123 13.54 -15.24 46.12
N GLU A 124 14.49 -15.81 45.38
CA GLU A 124 15.27 -16.98 45.79
C GLU A 124 16.58 -16.62 46.53
N LEU A 125 16.91 -15.32 46.65
CA LEU A 125 18.05 -14.77 47.38
C LEU A 125 17.59 -14.16 48.71
#